data_AF-A0A523HBQ9-F1
#
_entry.id   AF-A0A523HBQ9-F1
#
_cell.length_a   1.000
_cell.length_b   1.000
_cell.length_c   1.000
_cell.angle_alpha   90.00
_cell.angle_beta   90.00
_cell.angle_gamma   90.00
#
_symmetry.space_group_name_H-M   'P 1'
#
loop_
_entity.id
_entity.type
_entity.pdbx_description
1 polymer ?
#
loop_
_entity_poly.entity_id
_entity_poly.type
_entity_poly.pdbx_seq_one_letter_code
_entity_poly.pdbx_strand_id
1 'polypeptide(L)'
;MQAPEGEIQATAFMLRTDEESLSVNWLEFLKCSDRASEVRKIQKIYSATFNRVGASARTAILNVGEVRHKVRTESPDRRNLEVLHDPIPHSDQSHGAIYNLKHDDELIAELILEAVLEDYPAREQ
;
A
#
# COMPACT_ATOMS: atom_id res chain seq x y z
N MET A 1 11.62 17.43 -10.17
CA MET A 1 12.29 17.35 -8.86
C MET A 1 12.59 15.89 -8.61
N GLN A 2 13.86 15.50 -8.48
CA GLN A 2 14.22 14.16 -8.00
C GLN A 2 14.10 14.17 -6.48
N ALA A 3 13.28 13.28 -5.91
CA ALA A 3 13.22 13.10 -4.47
C ALA A 3 14.51 12.47 -3.95
N PRO A 4 14.86 12.71 -2.68
CA PRO A 4 15.95 12.00 -2.02
C PRO A 4 15.72 10.49 -2.07
N GLU A 5 16.80 9.71 -2.25
CA GLU A 5 16.74 8.25 -2.29
C GLU A 5 16.09 7.69 -1.02
N GLY A 6 14.96 7.00 -1.17
CA GLY A 6 14.36 6.18 -0.12
C GLY A 6 13.03 6.67 0.46
N GLU A 7 12.53 7.84 0.05
CA GLU A 7 11.20 8.32 0.45
C GLU A 7 10.11 7.79 -0.47
N ILE A 8 8.94 7.48 0.11
CA ILE A 8 7.75 7.11 -0.67
C ILE A 8 7.21 8.36 -1.35
N GLN A 9 6.91 8.25 -2.64
CA GLN A 9 6.31 9.34 -3.43
C GLN A 9 4.84 9.04 -3.72
N ALA A 10 4.06 10.08 -4.03
CA ALA A 10 2.65 9.93 -4.42
C ALA A 10 2.49 9.00 -5.63
N THR A 11 3.45 9.01 -6.56
CA THR A 11 3.48 8.11 -7.73
C THR A 11 3.48 6.62 -7.37
N ALA A 12 3.87 6.24 -6.14
CA ALA A 12 3.76 4.87 -5.66
C ALA A 12 2.32 4.41 -5.39
N PHE A 13 1.38 5.36 -5.27
CA PHE A 13 -0.06 5.14 -5.07
C PHE A 13 -0.89 5.44 -6.33
N MET A 14 -0.24 5.58 -7.48
CA MET A 14 -0.93 5.71 -8.76
C MET A 14 -1.04 4.34 -9.43
N LEU A 15 -2.20 4.05 -10.03
CA LEU A 15 -2.39 2.83 -10.82
C LEU A 15 -1.53 2.87 -12.08
N ARG A 16 -0.84 1.76 -12.38
CA ARG A 16 -0.25 1.56 -13.71
C ARG A 16 -1.36 1.34 -14.76
N THR A 17 -1.01 1.47 -16.03
CA THR A 17 -1.97 1.39 -17.15
C THR A 17 -2.75 0.07 -17.20
N ASP A 18 -2.21 -1.00 -16.63
CA ASP A 18 -2.76 -2.36 -16.60
C ASP A 18 -3.27 -2.80 -15.22
N GLU A 19 -3.32 -1.90 -14.24
CA GLU A 19 -3.77 -2.19 -12.88
C GLU A 19 -5.14 -1.57 -12.61
N GLU A 20 -6.04 -2.34 -11.98
CA GLU A 20 -7.36 -1.84 -11.57
C GLU A 20 -7.41 -1.43 -10.09
N SER A 21 -6.33 -1.72 -9.34
CA SER A 21 -6.27 -1.53 -7.89
C SER A 21 -4.84 -1.42 -7.36
N LEU A 22 -4.69 -0.83 -6.17
CA LEU A 22 -3.42 -0.89 -5.43
C LEU A 22 -3.41 -2.10 -4.50
N SER A 23 -2.33 -2.88 -4.56
CA SER A 23 -2.11 -4.01 -3.65
C SER A 23 -1.80 -3.55 -2.23
N VAL A 24 -2.43 -4.18 -1.24
CA VAL A 24 -2.19 -3.97 0.19
C VAL A 24 -2.25 -5.29 0.96
N ASN A 25 -1.77 -5.28 2.20
CA ASN A 25 -1.93 -6.41 3.11
C ASN A 25 -2.57 -5.97 4.41
N TRP A 26 -3.50 -6.79 4.92
CA TRP A 26 -4.12 -6.59 6.23
C TRP A 26 -3.21 -7.20 7.30
N LEU A 27 -2.55 -6.35 8.09
CA LEU A 27 -1.59 -6.81 9.09
C LEU A 27 -2.26 -7.64 10.19
N GLU A 28 -3.53 -7.40 10.45
CA GLU A 28 -4.35 -8.12 11.43
C GLU A 28 -4.49 -9.61 11.08
N PHE A 29 -4.45 -9.97 9.80
CA PHE A 29 -4.45 -11.37 9.35
C PHE A 29 -3.17 -12.11 9.75
N LEU A 30 -2.07 -11.39 9.97
CA LEU A 30 -0.78 -11.98 10.29
C LEU A 30 -0.72 -12.49 11.74
N LYS A 31 -1.58 -11.97 12.63
CA LYS A 31 -1.65 -12.32 14.06
C LYS A 31 -0.30 -12.21 14.77
N CYS A 32 0.45 -11.17 14.45
CA CYS A 32 1.72 -10.85 15.09
C CYS A 32 1.49 -10.07 16.39
N SER A 33 2.46 -10.10 17.30
CA SER A 33 2.41 -9.41 18.59
C SER A 33 2.77 -7.92 18.52
N ASP A 34 3.48 -7.52 17.47
CA ASP A 34 4.09 -6.20 17.33
C ASP A 34 4.39 -5.87 15.86
N ARG A 35 4.57 -4.57 15.60
CA ARG A 35 4.81 -4.03 14.26
C ARG A 35 6.07 -4.58 13.59
N ALA A 36 7.16 -4.77 14.35
CA ALA A 36 8.40 -5.29 13.78
C ALA A 36 8.20 -6.73 13.23
N SER A 37 7.44 -7.55 13.95
CA SER A 37 7.09 -8.90 13.54
C SER A 37 6.13 -8.91 12.33
N GLU A 38 5.19 -7.97 12.25
CA GLU A 38 4.32 -7.77 11.07
C GLU A 38 5.16 -7.46 9.83
N VAL A 39 6.04 -6.46 9.92
CA VAL A 39 6.90 -6.03 8.80
C VAL A 39 7.78 -7.16 8.31
N ARG A 40 8.46 -7.90 9.20
CA ARG A 40 9.27 -9.06 8.81
C ARG A 40 8.45 -10.14 8.11
N LYS A 41 7.21 -10.37 8.56
CA LYS A 41 6.34 -11.36 7.94
C LYS A 41 5.87 -10.91 6.55
N ILE A 42 5.56 -9.64 6.36
CA ILE A 42 5.29 -9.05 5.04
C ILE A 42 6.51 -9.17 4.11
N GLN A 43 7.70 -8.82 4.58
CA GLN A 43 8.93 -8.95 3.78
C GLN A 43 9.15 -10.39 3.28
N LYS A 44 8.85 -11.38 4.13
CA LYS A 44 8.90 -12.81 3.75
C LYS A 44 7.82 -13.17 2.74
N ILE A 45 6.58 -12.71 2.95
CA ILE A 45 5.46 -12.92 2.01
C ILE A 45 5.79 -12.33 0.64
N TYR A 46 6.31 -11.09 0.60
CA TYR A 46 6.69 -10.42 -0.65
C TYR A 46 7.83 -11.15 -1.36
N SER A 47 8.83 -11.61 -0.63
CA SER A 47 9.93 -12.39 -1.21
C SER A 47 9.47 -13.73 -1.80
N ALA A 48 8.39 -14.31 -1.26
CA ALA A 48 7.81 -15.56 -1.77
C ALA A 48 6.79 -15.35 -2.90
N THR A 49 6.06 -14.23 -2.86
CA THR A 49 4.96 -13.93 -3.79
C THR A 49 5.45 -13.23 -5.05
N PHE A 50 6.43 -12.34 -4.92
CA PHE A 50 6.97 -11.57 -6.03
C PHE A 50 8.34 -12.08 -6.44
N ASN A 51 8.50 -12.33 -7.75
CA ASN A 51 9.75 -12.83 -8.31
C ASN A 51 10.96 -11.91 -8.02
N ARG A 52 10.75 -10.60 -7.86
CA ARG A 52 11.78 -9.60 -7.51
C ARG A 52 11.18 -8.43 -6.75
N VAL A 53 11.61 -8.25 -5.50
CA VAL A 53 11.43 -7.00 -4.74
C VAL A 53 12.70 -6.17 -4.88
N GLY A 54 12.56 -4.95 -5.42
CA GLY A 54 13.68 -4.05 -5.66
C GLY A 54 14.43 -3.68 -4.37
N ALA A 55 15.71 -3.37 -4.49
CA ALA A 55 16.56 -3.06 -3.32
C ALA A 55 16.13 -1.82 -2.53
N SER A 56 15.59 -0.85 -3.26
CA SER A 56 15.06 0.42 -2.75
C SER A 56 13.54 0.39 -2.53
N ALA A 57 12.89 -0.75 -2.75
CA ALA A 57 11.44 -0.84 -2.56
C ALA A 57 11.08 -0.60 -1.09
N ARG A 58 9.99 0.13 -0.87
CA ARG A 58 9.46 0.49 0.45
C ARG A 58 8.06 -0.10 0.64
N THR A 59 7.64 -0.23 1.89
CA THR A 59 6.30 -0.61 2.31
C THR A 59 5.74 0.51 3.17
N ALA A 60 4.64 1.11 2.74
CA ALA A 60 3.89 2.09 3.53
C ALA A 60 2.92 1.36 4.48
N ILE A 61 2.82 1.85 5.71
CA ILE A 61 1.77 1.46 6.64
C ILE A 61 0.70 2.55 6.67
N LEU A 62 -0.55 2.12 6.48
CA LEU A 62 -1.72 2.97 6.39
C LEU A 62 -2.79 2.51 7.38
N ASN A 63 -3.58 3.45 7.90
CA ASN A 63 -4.85 3.12 8.53
C ASN A 63 -5.98 3.25 7.49
N VAL A 64 -6.68 2.15 7.23
CA VAL A 64 -7.75 2.09 6.21
C VAL A 64 -8.86 3.12 6.47
N GLY A 65 -9.25 3.31 7.73
CA GLY A 65 -10.27 4.28 8.12
C GLY A 65 -9.84 5.72 7.81
N GLU A 66 -8.62 6.08 8.20
CA GLU A 66 -8.05 7.41 7.99
C GLU A 66 -7.88 7.73 6.50
N VAL A 67 -7.30 6.81 5.72
CA VAL A 67 -7.14 6.99 4.27
C VAL A 67 -8.47 7.21 3.59
N ARG A 68 -9.47 6.36 3.89
CA ARG A 68 -10.81 6.48 3.32
C ARG A 68 -11.49 7.78 3.73
N HIS A 69 -11.33 8.19 4.99
CA HIS A 69 -11.89 9.45 5.49
C HIS A 69 -11.27 10.63 4.76
N LYS A 70 -9.95 10.75 4.78
CA LYS A 70 -9.18 11.84 4.17
C LYS A 70 -9.47 11.99 2.69
N VAL A 71 -9.42 10.89 1.93
CA VAL A 71 -9.73 10.91 0.50
C VAL A 71 -11.16 11.36 0.26
N ARG A 72 -12.14 10.86 1.04
CA ARG A 72 -13.54 11.25 0.88
C ARG A 72 -13.81 12.71 1.24
N THR A 73 -13.10 13.28 2.21
CA THR A 73 -13.33 14.65 2.67
C THR A 73 -12.59 15.70 1.85
N GLU A 74 -11.41 15.35 1.33
CA GLU A 74 -10.50 16.32 0.70
C GLU A 74 -10.48 16.22 -0.83
N SER A 75 -10.94 15.12 -1.43
CA SER A 75 -11.09 15.04 -2.89
C SER A 75 -12.32 15.82 -3.39
N PRO A 76 -12.24 16.52 -4.53
CA PRO A 76 -13.36 17.27 -5.10
C PRO A 76 -14.59 16.42 -5.41
N ASP A 77 -14.39 15.17 -5.84
CA ASP A 77 -15.45 14.22 -6.16
C ASP A 77 -15.91 13.38 -4.96
N ARG A 78 -15.35 13.65 -3.77
CA ARG A 78 -15.60 12.91 -2.52
C ARG A 78 -15.41 11.41 -2.71
N ARG A 79 -14.33 11.02 -3.39
CA ARG A 79 -14.05 9.64 -3.76
C ARG A 79 -14.18 8.71 -2.54
N ASN A 80 -14.98 7.66 -2.70
CA ASN A 80 -15.07 6.60 -1.72
C ASN A 80 -14.18 5.44 -2.16
N LEU A 81 -12.98 5.35 -1.59
CA LEU A 81 -12.10 4.21 -1.81
C LEU A 81 -12.71 2.93 -1.23
N GLU A 82 -12.55 1.85 -1.98
CA GLU A 82 -13.01 0.51 -1.61
C GLU A 82 -11.80 -0.35 -1.25
N VAL A 83 -11.69 -0.76 0.01
CA VAL A 83 -10.61 -1.64 0.47
C VAL A 83 -11.20 -3.01 0.72
N LEU A 84 -10.89 -3.95 -0.16
CA LEU A 84 -11.46 -5.28 -0.17
C LEU A 84 -10.41 -6.33 0.18
N HIS A 85 -10.83 -7.39 0.86
CA HIS A 85 -10.01 -8.58 1.04
C HIS A 85 -9.99 -9.36 -0.27
N ASP A 86 -8.79 -9.64 -0.79
CA ASP A 86 -8.59 -10.22 -2.10
C ASP A 86 -7.38 -11.18 -2.06
N PRO A 87 -7.48 -12.28 -1.28
CA PRO A 87 -6.33 -13.11 -0.99
C PRO A 87 -5.75 -13.75 -2.25
N ILE A 88 -4.42 -13.75 -2.39
CA ILE A 88 -3.75 -14.49 -3.45
C ILE A 88 -3.73 -15.98 -3.04
N PRO A 89 -4.41 -16.87 -3.78
CA PRO A 89 -4.54 -18.27 -3.39
C PRO A 89 -3.18 -18.91 -3.18
N HIS A 90 -3.02 -19.63 -2.07
CA HIS A 90 -1.84 -20.42 -1.71
C HIS A 90 -0.54 -19.64 -1.43
N SER A 91 -0.44 -18.34 -1.74
CA SER A 91 0.77 -17.54 -1.48
C SER A 91 0.56 -16.47 -0.40
N ASP A 92 -0.57 -15.76 -0.40
CA ASP A 92 -0.77 -14.62 0.47
C ASP A 92 -2.25 -14.44 0.87
N GLN A 93 -2.58 -14.85 2.09
CA GLN A 93 -3.93 -14.74 2.64
C GLN A 93 -4.23 -13.37 3.25
N SER A 94 -3.22 -12.53 3.51
CA SER A 94 -3.46 -11.17 4.02
C SER A 94 -3.63 -10.16 2.89
N HIS A 95 -3.39 -10.55 1.64
CA HIS A 95 -3.56 -9.68 0.49
C HIS A 95 -4.98 -9.13 0.40
N GLY A 96 -5.06 -7.85 0.07
CA GLY A 96 -6.24 -7.12 -0.29
C GLY A 96 -5.89 -6.06 -1.32
N ALA A 97 -6.89 -5.29 -1.70
CA ALA A 97 -6.72 -4.28 -2.74
C ALA A 97 -7.56 -3.03 -2.47
N ILE A 98 -7.03 -1.88 -2.88
CA ILE A 98 -7.72 -0.59 -2.88
C ILE A 98 -8.22 -0.31 -4.29
N TYR A 99 -9.54 -0.26 -4.44
CA TYR A 99 -10.27 -0.02 -5.68
C TYR A 99 -10.88 1.38 -5.73
N ASN A 100 -11.53 1.67 -6.86
CA ASN A 100 -12.15 2.96 -7.19
C ASN A 100 -11.13 4.10 -7.31
N LEU A 101 -9.96 3.79 -7.83
CA LEU A 101 -8.92 4.74 -8.22
C LEU A 101 -9.02 4.99 -9.73
N LYS A 102 -8.66 6.19 -10.19
CA LYS A 102 -8.49 6.47 -11.62
C LYS A 102 -7.01 6.38 -11.96
N HIS A 103 -6.71 6.01 -13.20
CA HIS A 103 -5.36 6.26 -13.74
C HIS A 103 -5.10 7.78 -13.72
N ASP A 104 -3.86 8.15 -13.44
CA ASP A 104 -3.40 9.55 -13.39
C ASP A 104 -4.11 10.46 -12.35
N ASP A 105 -4.66 9.88 -11.28
CA ASP A 105 -5.30 10.62 -10.18
C ASP A 105 -4.25 11.08 -9.14
N GLU A 106 -3.37 12.01 -9.55
CA GLU A 106 -2.25 12.51 -8.72
C GLU A 106 -2.72 13.01 -7.35
N LEU A 107 -3.85 13.72 -7.30
CA LEU A 107 -4.40 14.26 -6.05
C LEU A 107 -4.77 13.15 -5.07
N ILE A 108 -5.42 12.08 -5.53
CA ILE A 108 -5.78 10.96 -4.65
C ILE A 108 -4.51 10.27 -4.15
N ALA A 109 -3.49 10.15 -5.00
CA ALA A 109 -2.22 9.56 -4.64
C ALA A 109 -1.46 10.39 -3.59
N GLU A 110 -1.51 11.72 -3.68
CA GLU A 110 -0.99 12.64 -2.66
C GLU A 110 -1.74 12.51 -1.33
N LEU A 111 -3.08 12.46 -1.37
CA LEU A 111 -3.89 12.29 -0.17
C LEU A 111 -3.61 10.95 0.55
N ILE A 112 -3.32 9.88 -0.21
CA ILE A 112 -2.88 8.60 0.36
C ILE A 112 -1.49 8.73 0.97
N LEU A 113 -0.54 9.38 0.28
CA LEU A 113 0.81 9.62 0.79
C LEU A 113 0.78 10.38 2.12
N GLU A 114 -0.04 11.43 2.23
CA GLU A 114 -0.20 12.21 3.46
C GLU A 114 -0.78 11.39 4.63
N ALA A 115 -1.49 10.29 4.34
CA ALA A 115 -2.04 9.39 5.34
C ALA A 115 -1.08 8.24 5.73
N VAL A 116 0.13 8.18 5.15
CA VAL A 116 1.17 7.22 5.54
C VAL A 116 1.59 7.49 6.98
N LEU A 117 1.50 6.45 7.81
CA LEU A 117 1.89 6.52 9.22
C LEU A 117 3.37 6.25 9.41
N GLU A 118 3.86 5.22 8.72
CA GLU A 118 5.21 4.68 8.85
C GLU A 118 5.61 4.05 7.51
N ASP A 119 6.91 3.95 7.26
CA ASP A 119 7.41 3.21 6.12
C ASP A 119 8.66 2.38 6.45
N TYR A 120 8.79 1.25 5.74
CA TYR A 120 9.82 0.25 5.98
C TYR A 120 10.44 -0.22 4.66
N PRO A 121 11.68 -0.74 4.65
CA PRO A 121 12.19 -1.49 3.49
C PRO A 121 11.25 -2.67 3.15
N ALA A 122 10.98 -2.89 1.87
CA ALA A 122 10.09 -3.97 1.41
C ALA A 122 10.77 -5.36 1.41
N ARG A 123 12.09 -5.40 1.62
CA ARG A 123 12.88 -6.63 1.78
C ARG A 123 13.68 -6.58 3.08
N GLU A 124 14.00 -7.75 3.64
CA GLU A 124 14.98 -7.85 4.73
C GLU A 124 16.34 -7.28 4.23
N GLN A 125 17.00 -6.49 5.07
CA GLN A 125 18.33 -5.92 4.77
C GLN A 125 19.44 -6.90 5.12
#